data_AF-A0A847X372-F1
#
_entry.id   AF-A0A847X372-F1
#
_cell.length_a   1.000
_cell.length_b   1.000
_cell.length_c   1.000
_cell.angle_alpha   90.00
_cell.angle_beta   90.00
_cell.angle_gamma   90.00
#
_symmetry.space_group_name_H-M   'P 1'
#
loop_
_entity.id
_entity.type
_entity.pdbx_description
1 polymer ?
#
loop_
_entity_poly.entity_id
_entity_poly.type
_entity_poly.pdbx_seq_one_letter_code
_entity_poly.pdbx_strand_id
1 'polypeptide(L)' 'MSRLRSDIWCMAFVRRHNDLGNMCVVARRGDPIAGQIFIEVDHLDGT' A
#
# COMPACT_ATOMS: atom_id res chain seq x y z
N MET A 1 -9.30 14.68 -15.61
CA MET A 1 -8.65 13.52 -14.97
C MET A 1 -8.53 13.81 -13.47
N SER A 2 -9.10 12.95 -12.62
CA SER A 2 -8.87 13.03 -11.17
C SER A 2 -7.43 12.63 -10.87
N ARG A 3 -6.68 13.48 -10.16
CA ARG A 3 -5.29 13.23 -9.79
C ARG A 3 -5.28 12.42 -8.49
N LEU A 4 -4.68 11.24 -8.50
CA LEU A 4 -4.65 10.35 -7.33
C LEU A 4 -3.55 10.78 -6.35
N ARG A 5 -3.90 10.86 -5.06
CA ARG A 5 -2.96 11.13 -3.96
C ARG A 5 -2.35 9.83 -3.45
N SER A 6 -1.10 9.91 -3.00
CA SER A 6 -0.37 8.75 -2.46
C SER A 6 -1.09 8.10 -1.27
N ASP A 7 -1.70 8.89 -0.38
CA ASP A 7 -2.43 8.35 0.78
C ASP A 7 -3.68 7.56 0.40
N ILE A 8 -4.47 8.04 -0.57
CA ILE A 8 -5.65 7.34 -1.09
C ILE A 8 -5.23 6.02 -1.74
N TRP A 9 -4.15 6.03 -2.54
CA TRP A 9 -3.63 4.81 -3.16
C TRP A 9 -3.21 3.78 -2.10
N CYS A 10 -2.42 4.18 -1.09
CA CYS A 10 -1.99 3.27 -0.01
C CYS A 10 -3.17 2.69 0.77
N MET A 11 -4.17 3.51 1.10
CA MET A 11 -5.36 3.05 1.83
C MET A 11 -6.20 2.06 1.01
N ALA A 12 -6.35 2.30 -0.29
CA ALA A 12 -7.06 1.37 -1.18
C ALA A 12 -6.29 0.05 -1.35
N PHE A 13 -4.97 0.12 -1.51
CA PHE A 13 -4.10 -1.05 -1.65
C PHE A 13 -4.17 -1.96 -0.43
N VAL A 14 -4.00 -1.39 0.77
CA VAL A 14 -4.07 -2.13 2.04
C VAL A 14 -5.44 -2.76 2.25
N ARG A 15 -6.53 -2.00 2.04
CA ARG A 15 -7.89 -2.54 2.18
C ARG A 15 -8.12 -3.71 1.25
N ARG A 16 -7.81 -3.55 -0.03
CA ARG A 16 -8.00 -4.62 -1.02
C ARG A 16 -7.26 -5.91 -0.66
N HIS A 17 -6.02 -5.81 -0.19
CA HIS A 17 -5.24 -7.00 0.16
C HIS A 17 -5.73 -7.66 1.44
N ASN A 18 -6.12 -6.87 2.44
CA ASN A 18 -6.76 -7.41 3.64
C ASN A 18 -8.10 -8.07 3.33
N ASP A 19 -8.91 -7.52 2.41
CA ASP A 19 -10.17 -8.15 1.96
C ASP A 19 -9.94 -9.47 1.20
N LEU A 20 -8.79 -9.62 0.53
CA LEU A 20 -8.36 -10.87 -0.12
C LEU A 20 -7.80 -11.89 0.87
N GLY A 21 -7.68 -11.56 2.16
CA GLY A 21 -7.13 -12.41 3.21
C GLY A 21 -5.60 -12.33 3.34
N ASN A 22 -4.93 -11.44 2.62
CA ASN A 22 -3.50 -11.20 2.76
C ASN A 22 -3.24 -10.23 3.91
N MET A 23 -2.18 -10.45 4.69
CA MET A 23 -1.74 -9.45 5.67
C MET A 23 -1.06 -8.29 4.94
N CYS A 24 -1.66 -7.10 4.98
CA CYS A 24 -1.08 -5.90 4.37
C CYS A 24 -1.18 -4.71 5.33
N VAL A 25 -0.06 -4.01 5.51
CA VAL A 25 0.08 -2.89 6.46
C VAL A 25 0.86 -1.73 5.86
N VAL A 26 0.69 -0.54 6.43
CA VAL A 26 1.58 0.60 6.14
C VAL A 26 2.71 0.60 7.18
N ALA A 27 3.92 0.21 6.77
CA ALA A 27 5.09 0.20 7.66
C ALA A 27 5.68 1.60 7.90
N ARG A 28 5.58 2.50 6.90
CA ARG A 28 6.06 3.89 6.99
C ARG A 28 5.15 4.84 6.22
N ARG A 29 4.89 6.02 6.79
CA ARG A 29 4.10 7.08 6.14
C ARG A 29 4.99 8.19 5.56
N GLY A 30 4.77 8.53 4.29
CA GLY A 30 5.44 9.63 3.58
C GLY A 30 4.50 10.81 3.29
N ASP A 31 4.88 11.65 2.32
CA ASP A 31 4.05 12.78 1.87
C ASP A 31 2.69 12.28 1.33
N PRO A 32 1.55 12.81 1.82
CA PRO A 32 0.24 12.28 1.49
C PRO A 32 -0.23 12.58 0.07
N ILE A 33 0.36 13.56 -0.63
CA ILE A 33 -0.10 14.01 -1.94
C ILE A 33 0.77 13.44 -3.06
N ALA A 34 2.10 13.49 -2.90
CA ALA A 34 3.06 13.16 -3.95
C ALA A 34 4.25 12.31 -3.46
N GLY A 35 4.15 11.69 -2.28
CA GLY A 35 5.17 10.80 -1.76
C GLY A 35 5.34 9.55 -2.63
N GLN A 36 6.59 9.13 -2.83
CA GLN A 36 6.90 7.83 -3.42
C GLN A 36 6.38 6.69 -2.52
N ILE A 37 5.97 5.60 -3.16
CA ILE A 37 5.41 4.43 -2.48
C ILE A 37 6.33 3.25 -2.77
N PHE A 38 6.85 2.64 -1.71
CA PHE A 38 7.64 1.41 -1.77
C PHE A 38 6.78 0.28 -1.21
N ILE A 39 6.82 -0.89 -1.86
CA ILE A 39 6.07 -2.07 -1.47
C ILE A 39 7.08 -3.19 -1.24
N GLU A 40 7.07 -3.74 -0.04
CA GLU A 40 7.75 -4.98 0.30
C GLU A 40 6.72 -6.09 0.27
N VAL A 41 7.07 -7.21 -0.37
CA VAL A 41 6.20 -8.37 -0.49
C VAL A 41 6.93 -9.54 0.14
N ASP A 42 6.42 -10.00 1.27
CA ASP A 42 6.94 -11.19 1.95
C ASP A 42 6.33 -12.42 1.28
N HIS A 43 7.15 -13.21 0.57
CA HIS A 43 6.67 -14.46 0.02
C HIS A 43 6.74 -15.56 1.10
N LEU A 44 5.66 -16.35 1.21
CA LEU A 44 5.58 -17.45 2.18
C LEU A 44 6.50 -18.63 1.85
N ASP A 45 7.18 -18.59 0.70
CA ASP A 45 8.21 -19.54 0.30
C ASP A 45 9.62 -19.17 0.81
N GLY A 46 9.74 -18.05 1.53
CA GLY A 46 10.99 -17.59 2.13
C GLY A 46 11.83 -16.67 1.22
N THR A 47 11.21 -16.03 0.22
CA THR A 47 11.83 -15.01 -0.64
C THR A 47 11.30 -13.61 -0.42
#